data_AF-A0A0A9CZM4-F1
#
_entry.id   AF-A0A0A9CZM4-F1
#
_cell.length_a   1.000
_cell.length_b   1.000
_cell.length_c   1.000
_cell.angle_alpha   90.00
_cell.angle_beta   90.00
_cell.angle_gamma   90.00
#
_symmetry.space_group_name_H-M   'P 1'
#
loop_
_entity.id
_entity.type
_entity.pdbx_description
1 polymer ?
#
loop_
_entity_poly.entity_id
_entity_poly.type
_entity_poly.pdbx_seq_one_letter_code
_entity_poly.pdbx_strand_id
1 'polypeptide(L)'
;MVPMVMQPMMGPLVGAGANHQAHEQFHHLAYCIHSNRRTVTVHQNGYQQDPYAKEFGINISEKMTSAEARVLPAPWLKYHDTGKEEECLPQVGQWNMVNNKVINGCKVNHWACIHFSRSVPEATARGFCQELA
;
A
#
# COMPACT_ATOMS: atom_id res chain seq x y z
N MET A 1 34.43 -15.70 35.55
CA MET A 1 34.00 -16.22 34.23
C MET A 1 32.70 -16.95 34.45
N VAL A 2 31.57 -16.33 34.10
CA VAL A 2 30.24 -16.95 34.14
C VAL A 2 29.80 -17.09 32.68
N PRO A 3 29.40 -18.28 32.21
CA PRO A 3 29.01 -18.46 30.82
C PRO A 3 27.65 -17.79 30.59
N MET A 4 27.54 -16.93 29.58
CA MET A 4 26.24 -16.50 29.08
C MET A 4 25.58 -17.72 28.44
N VAL A 5 24.59 -18.27 29.13
CA VAL A 5 23.61 -19.18 28.55
C VAL A 5 22.82 -18.37 27.53
N MET A 6 23.03 -18.63 26.23
CA MET A 6 22.05 -18.21 25.22
C MET A 6 20.77 -18.99 25.52
N GLN A 7 19.81 -18.34 26.21
CA GLN A 7 18.47 -18.87 26.29
C GLN A 7 17.90 -18.90 24.87
N PRO A 8 17.50 -20.06 24.32
CA PRO A 8 16.71 -20.06 23.11
C PRO A 8 15.40 -19.34 23.45
N MET A 9 15.09 -18.31 22.68
CA MET A 9 13.75 -17.74 22.63
C MET A 9 12.82 -18.84 22.11
N MET A 10 12.34 -19.69 23.02
CA MET A 10 11.15 -20.51 22.80
C MET A 10 9.98 -19.54 22.71
N GLY A 11 9.83 -18.90 21.55
CA GLY A 11 8.55 -18.35 21.16
C GLY A 11 7.54 -19.49 21.17
N PRO A 12 6.27 -19.23 21.54
CA PRO A 12 5.25 -20.27 21.46
C PRO A 12 5.26 -20.87 20.05
N LEU A 13 5.25 -22.19 19.99
CA LEU A 13 5.02 -22.94 18.75
C LEU A 13 3.86 -22.28 18.02
N VAL A 14 4.10 -21.82 16.79
CA VAL A 14 3.05 -21.36 15.88
C VAL A 14 2.27 -22.61 15.45
N GLY A 15 1.46 -23.11 16.38
CA GLY A 15 0.50 -24.17 16.17
C GLY A 15 -0.73 -23.60 15.49
N ALA A 16 -1.10 -24.23 14.38
CA ALA A 16 -2.34 -24.10 13.63
C ALA A 16 -2.68 -22.67 13.16
N GLY A 17 -2.74 -22.49 11.84
CA GLY A 17 -3.12 -21.23 11.20
C GLY A 17 -4.40 -20.64 11.75
N ALA A 18 -4.26 -19.72 12.69
CA ALA A 18 -5.25 -18.69 12.92
C ALA A 18 -5.15 -17.76 11.71
N ASN A 19 -6.09 -17.93 10.77
CA ASN A 19 -6.41 -16.90 9.77
C ASN A 19 -6.86 -15.66 10.54
N HIS A 20 -5.90 -14.87 11.04
CA HIS A 20 -6.18 -13.50 11.45
C HIS A 20 -6.70 -12.81 10.20
N GLN A 21 -7.87 -12.21 10.32
CA GLN A 21 -8.49 -11.50 9.21
C GLN A 21 -7.52 -10.38 8.83
N ALA A 22 -6.99 -10.40 7.60
CA ALA A 22 -5.95 -9.46 7.16
C ALA A 22 -6.31 -7.99 7.48
N HIS A 23 -7.60 -7.69 7.50
CA HIS A 23 -8.19 -6.44 7.99
C HIS A 23 -7.64 -5.98 9.37
N GLU A 24 -7.57 -6.86 10.36
CA GLU A 24 -7.07 -6.54 11.71
C GLU A 24 -5.57 -6.21 11.68
N GLN A 25 -4.79 -6.95 10.89
CA GLN A 25 -3.36 -6.71 10.73
C GLN A 25 -3.10 -5.36 10.04
N PHE A 26 -3.91 -4.99 9.05
CA PHE A 26 -3.79 -3.67 8.40
C PHE A 26 -4.16 -2.53 9.33
N HIS A 27 -5.16 -2.68 10.20
CA HIS A 27 -5.49 -1.65 11.20
C HIS A 27 -4.34 -1.36 12.18
N HIS A 28 -3.61 -2.39 12.60
CA HIS A 28 -2.47 -2.23 13.49
C HIS A 28 -1.21 -1.66 12.81
N LEU A 29 -1.10 -1.74 11.49
CA LEU A 29 0.06 -1.27 10.73
C LEU A 29 -0.20 0.05 9.98
N ALA A 30 -1.46 0.49 9.87
CA ALA A 30 -1.86 1.75 9.26
C ALA A 30 -1.48 2.93 10.16
N TYR A 31 -0.19 3.26 10.21
CA TYR A 31 0.31 4.49 10.82
C TYR A 31 0.45 5.57 9.76
N CYS A 32 -0.12 6.75 10.03
CA CYS A 32 0.14 7.94 9.24
C CYS A 32 1.64 8.26 9.23
N ILE A 33 2.16 8.79 8.12
CA ILE A 33 3.57 9.22 8.01
C ILE A 33 3.93 10.28 9.07
N HIS A 34 2.94 11.06 9.53
CA HIS A 34 3.08 11.99 10.65
C HIS A 34 3.28 11.32 12.02
N SER A 35 3.12 10.00 12.13
CA SER A 35 3.44 9.26 13.34
C SER A 35 4.95 9.24 13.54
N ASN A 36 5.43 9.99 14.53
CA ASN A 36 6.85 10.10 14.91
C ASN A 36 7.42 8.81 15.54
N ARG A 37 6.84 7.64 15.29
CA ARG A 37 7.25 6.36 15.90
C ARG A 37 8.74 6.05 15.68
N ARG A 38 9.29 6.40 14.51
CA ARG A 38 10.71 6.20 14.21
C ARG A 38 11.63 7.03 15.12
N THR A 39 11.33 8.30 15.38
CA THR A 39 12.18 9.12 16.27
C THR A 39 12.10 8.61 17.70
N VAL A 40 10.90 8.24 18.16
CA VAL A 40 10.69 7.65 19.50
C VAL A 40 11.55 6.39 19.71
N THR A 41 11.57 5.48 18.74
CA THR A 41 12.40 4.25 18.84
C THR A 41 13.89 4.56 18.89
N VAL A 42 14.38 5.50 18.08
CA VAL A 42 15.82 5.86 18.09
C VAL A 42 16.23 6.43 19.45
N HIS A 43 15.41 7.29 20.06
CA HIS A 43 15.68 7.82 21.40
C HIS A 43 15.63 6.73 22.49
N GLN A 44 14.65 5.82 22.43
CA GLN A 44 14.49 4.76 23.43
C GLN A 44 15.61 3.71 23.41
N ASN A 45 16.19 3.45 22.24
CA ASN A 45 17.22 2.42 22.08
C ASN A 45 18.59 2.84 22.61
N GLY A 46 18.79 4.11 23.00
CA GLY A 46 19.99 4.55 23.71
C GLY A 46 21.29 4.26 22.95
N TYR A 47 21.28 4.32 21.62
CA TYR A 47 22.40 3.90 20.76
C TYR A 47 23.74 4.59 21.07
N GLN A 48 23.72 5.79 21.66
CA GLN A 48 24.93 6.47 22.13
C GLN A 48 25.65 5.77 23.29
N GLN A 49 24.95 4.87 23.98
CA GLN A 49 25.48 4.12 25.13
C GLN A 49 25.84 2.68 24.75
N ASP A 50 25.62 2.27 23.49
CA ASP A 50 25.93 0.92 23.02
C ASP A 50 27.46 0.67 23.04
N PRO A 51 27.94 -0.32 23.81
CA PRO A 51 29.37 -0.57 23.96
C PRO A 51 30.02 -1.06 22.67
N TYR A 52 29.30 -1.80 21.83
CA TYR A 52 29.81 -2.29 20.55
C TYR A 52 29.88 -1.15 19.53
N ALA A 53 28.86 -0.29 19.45
CA ALA A 53 28.91 0.88 18.57
C ALA A 53 30.11 1.78 18.90
N LYS A 54 30.41 1.97 20.19
CA LYS A 54 31.59 2.72 20.65
C LYS A 54 32.90 2.06 20.26
N GLU A 55 33.02 0.74 20.41
CA GLU A 55 34.21 -0.03 20.05
C GLU A 55 34.60 0.19 18.58
N PHE A 56 33.61 0.24 17.68
CA PHE A 56 33.81 0.48 16.25
C PHE A 56 33.76 1.97 15.84
N GLY A 57 33.66 2.90 16.79
CA GLY A 57 33.60 4.35 16.51
C GLY A 57 32.32 4.81 15.78
N ILE A 58 31.23 4.04 15.88
CA ILE A 58 29.95 4.33 15.23
C ILE A 58 29.15 5.32 16.09
N ASN A 59 28.68 6.41 15.49
CA ASN A 59 27.83 7.40 16.12
C ASN A 59 26.50 7.53 15.36
N ILE A 60 25.39 7.38 16.08
CA ILE A 60 24.03 7.40 15.53
C ILE A 60 23.34 8.70 15.93
N SER A 61 22.91 9.47 14.93
CA SER A 61 22.09 10.67 15.14
C SER A 61 20.67 10.30 15.57
N GLU A 62 20.15 11.00 16.57
CA GLU A 62 18.75 10.88 16.99
C GLU A 62 17.78 11.65 16.08
N LYS A 63 18.31 12.51 15.21
CA LYS A 63 17.55 13.31 14.25
C LYS A 63 17.56 12.64 12.88
N MET A 64 16.42 12.66 12.21
CA MET A 64 16.33 12.25 10.80
C MET A 64 17.14 13.21 9.92
N THR A 65 17.83 12.65 8.93
CA THR A 65 18.53 13.43 7.91
C THR A 65 17.53 14.21 7.07
N SER A 66 17.71 15.52 6.97
CA SER A 66 16.95 16.36 6.03
C SER A 66 17.54 16.20 4.63
N ALA A 67 16.68 16.00 3.65
CA ALA A 67 17.06 15.95 2.24
C ALA A 67 16.23 16.96 1.46
N GLU A 68 16.88 17.71 0.58
CA GLU A 68 16.18 18.57 -0.35
C GLU A 68 15.42 17.72 -1.37
N ALA A 69 14.14 18.03 -1.54
CA ALA A 69 13.27 17.35 -2.48
C ALA A 69 12.49 18.37 -3.31
N ARG A 70 12.03 17.93 -4.47
CA ARG A 70 11.14 18.71 -5.34
C ARG A 70 9.93 17.88 -5.71
N VAL A 71 8.77 18.51 -5.71
CA VAL A 71 7.54 17.94 -6.26
C VAL A 71 7.50 18.32 -7.73
N LEU A 72 7.54 17.32 -8.62
CA LEU A 72 7.38 17.56 -10.04
C LEU A 72 5.91 17.90 -10.34
N PRO A 73 5.64 18.86 -11.23
CA PRO A 73 4.28 19.12 -11.68
C PRO A 73 3.72 17.87 -12.37
N ALA A 74 2.42 17.62 -12.18
CA ALA A 74 1.75 16.51 -12.83
C ALA A 74 1.74 16.71 -14.35
N PRO A 75 1.86 15.63 -15.15
CA PRO A 75 1.67 15.71 -16.59
C PRO A 75 0.18 15.84 -16.92
N TRP A 76 -0.12 16.43 -18.07
CA TRP A 76 -1.46 16.37 -18.65
C TRP A 76 -1.75 14.96 -19.15
N LEU A 77 -2.92 14.43 -18.82
CA LEU A 77 -3.40 13.15 -19.33
C LEU A 77 -4.37 13.42 -20.48
N LYS A 78 -4.18 12.72 -21.60
CA LYS A 78 -5.05 12.81 -22.76
C LYS A 78 -6.16 11.74 -22.70
N TYR A 79 -7.36 12.13 -23.07
CA TYR A 79 -8.49 11.26 -23.36
C TYR A 79 -8.80 11.26 -24.86
N HIS A 80 -9.80 10.48 -25.26
CA HIS A 80 -10.27 10.53 -26.64
C HIS A 80 -10.95 11.87 -26.94
N ASP A 81 -10.71 12.42 -28.13
CA ASP A 81 -11.25 13.71 -28.62
C ASP A 81 -12.79 13.74 -28.77
N THR A 82 -13.49 12.63 -28.48
CA THR A 82 -14.96 12.55 -28.52
C THR A 82 -15.57 12.33 -27.13
N GLY A 83 -14.72 12.34 -26.09
CA GLY A 83 -15.13 12.34 -24.69
C GLY A 83 -15.67 13.70 -24.26
N LYS A 84 -16.07 13.82 -23.00
CA LYS A 84 -16.49 15.10 -22.42
C LYS A 84 -15.31 16.05 -22.23
N GLU A 85 -14.17 15.51 -21.80
CA GLU A 85 -12.91 16.23 -21.67
C GLU A 85 -11.87 15.56 -22.56
N GLU A 86 -11.07 16.36 -23.25
CA GLU A 86 -9.98 15.87 -24.09
C GLU A 86 -8.70 15.65 -23.28
N GLU A 87 -8.52 16.41 -22.20
CA GLU A 87 -7.35 16.35 -21.33
C GLU A 87 -7.73 16.64 -19.87
N CYS A 88 -6.96 16.11 -18.92
CA CYS A 88 -7.06 16.50 -17.51
C CYS A 88 -5.68 16.61 -16.84
N LEU A 89 -5.61 17.44 -15.79
CA LEU A 89 -4.43 17.56 -14.93
C LEU A 89 -4.66 16.82 -13.60
N PRO A 90 -3.97 15.69 -13.34
CA PRO A 90 -4.15 14.90 -12.12
C PRO A 90 -3.90 15.72 -10.85
N GLN A 91 -4.74 15.49 -9.84
CA GLN A 91 -4.60 16.12 -8.53
C GLN A 91 -4.05 15.10 -7.54
N VAL A 92 -2.94 15.42 -6.90
CA VAL A 92 -2.28 14.53 -5.92
C VAL A 92 -2.03 13.13 -6.48
N GLY A 93 -1.69 13.04 -7.78
CA GLY A 93 -1.44 11.78 -8.48
C GLY A 93 -2.70 10.96 -8.79
N GLN A 94 -3.90 11.52 -8.63
CA GLN A 94 -5.17 10.84 -8.89
C GLN A 94 -5.89 11.40 -10.12
N TRP A 95 -6.55 10.51 -10.85
CA TRP A 95 -7.45 10.81 -11.97
C TRP A 95 -8.53 9.72 -12.07
N ASN A 96 -9.57 9.94 -12.87
CA ASN A 96 -10.62 8.95 -13.12
C ASN A 96 -11.13 9.04 -14.57
N MET A 97 -11.91 8.03 -15.00
CA MET A 97 -12.48 7.94 -16.35
C MET A 97 -13.95 8.38 -16.42
N VAL A 98 -14.50 9.01 -15.38
CA VAL A 98 -15.93 9.33 -15.32
C VAL A 98 -16.26 10.36 -16.39
N ASN A 99 -17.22 10.06 -17.26
CA ASN A 99 -17.61 10.85 -18.44
C ASN A 99 -16.51 11.00 -19.52
N ASN A 100 -15.41 10.28 -19.42
CA ASN A 100 -14.29 10.35 -20.35
C ASN A 100 -14.13 9.04 -21.13
N LYS A 101 -13.53 9.12 -22.31
CA LYS A 101 -13.33 7.99 -23.22
C LYS A 101 -11.86 7.62 -23.31
N VAL A 102 -11.58 6.32 -23.38
CA VAL A 102 -10.22 5.79 -23.60
C VAL A 102 -9.70 6.20 -24.98
N ILE A 103 -8.41 6.56 -25.08
CA ILE A 103 -7.80 7.04 -26.33
C ILE A 103 -7.96 6.02 -27.48
N ASN A 104 -7.62 4.75 -27.21
CA ASN A 104 -7.65 3.67 -28.20
C ASN A 104 -8.64 2.58 -27.76
N GLY A 105 -9.93 2.87 -27.87
CA GLY A 105 -10.98 1.88 -27.67
C GLY A 105 -11.12 0.92 -28.85
N CYS A 106 -11.74 -0.23 -28.62
CA CYS A 106 -12.15 -1.14 -29.68
C CYS A 106 -13.63 -1.52 -29.53
N LYS A 107 -14.26 -1.87 -30.64
CA LYS A 107 -15.63 -2.42 -30.63
C LYS A 107 -15.57 -3.92 -30.33
N VAL A 108 -16.19 -4.33 -29.24
CA VAL A 108 -16.39 -5.75 -28.92
C VAL A 108 -17.69 -6.21 -29.57
N ASN A 109 -17.58 -6.98 -30.66
CA ASN A 109 -18.76 -7.44 -31.40
C ASN A 109 -19.45 -8.64 -30.75
N HIS A 110 -18.67 -9.51 -30.09
CA HIS A 110 -19.16 -10.73 -29.47
C HIS A 110 -18.45 -10.96 -28.14
N TRP A 111 -19.24 -11.28 -27.11
CA TRP A 111 -18.76 -11.65 -25.79
C TRP A 111 -19.78 -12.59 -25.13
N ALA A 112 -19.37 -13.32 -24.10
CA ALA A 112 -20.25 -14.19 -23.34
C ALA A 112 -20.00 -14.00 -21.84
N CYS A 113 -21.06 -14.11 -21.04
CA CYS A 113 -20.97 -14.14 -19.58
C CYS A 113 -21.17 -15.57 -19.08
N ILE A 114 -20.22 -16.06 -18.27
CA ILE A 114 -20.32 -17.35 -17.60
C ILE A 114 -20.06 -17.10 -16.12
N HIS A 115 -21.04 -17.42 -15.26
CA HIS A 115 -20.88 -17.34 -13.82
C HIS A 115 -21.13 -18.72 -13.19
N PHE A 116 -20.29 -19.11 -12.23
CA PHE A 116 -20.39 -20.42 -11.54
C PHE A 116 -20.91 -20.29 -10.11
N SER A 117 -21.28 -19.09 -9.69
CA SER A 117 -21.76 -18.85 -8.34
C SER A 117 -23.13 -19.50 -8.14
N ARG A 118 -23.23 -20.35 -7.12
CA ARG A 118 -24.50 -20.97 -6.73
C ARG A 118 -25.39 -20.03 -5.90
N SER A 119 -24.83 -18.95 -5.37
CA SER A 119 -25.51 -18.02 -4.47
C SER A 119 -26.00 -16.75 -5.17
N VAL A 120 -25.55 -16.49 -6.40
CA VAL A 120 -25.94 -15.29 -7.15
C VAL A 120 -27.17 -15.63 -8.00
N PRO A 121 -28.31 -14.92 -7.83
CA PRO A 121 -29.48 -15.13 -8.68
C PRO A 121 -29.19 -14.78 -10.14
N GLU A 122 -29.83 -15.51 -11.06
CA GLU A 122 -29.68 -15.27 -12.50
C GLU A 122 -30.04 -13.85 -12.90
N ALA A 123 -31.06 -13.25 -12.26
CA ALA A 123 -31.47 -11.87 -12.49
C ALA A 123 -30.34 -10.87 -12.22
N THR A 124 -29.51 -11.11 -11.19
CA THR A 124 -28.35 -10.26 -10.86
C THR A 124 -27.28 -10.36 -11.94
N ALA A 125 -26.96 -11.58 -12.39
CA ALA A 125 -26.00 -11.79 -13.48
C ALA A 125 -26.48 -11.13 -14.79
N ARG A 126 -27.78 -11.22 -15.07
CA ARG A 126 -28.40 -10.58 -16.24
C ARG A 126 -28.35 -9.05 -16.16
N GLY A 127 -28.66 -8.48 -15.00
CA GLY A 127 -28.57 -7.03 -14.77
C GLY A 127 -27.15 -6.52 -14.99
N PHE A 128 -26.15 -7.20 -14.42
CA PHE A 128 -24.73 -6.88 -14.66
C PHE A 128 -24.39 -6.89 -16.16
N CYS A 129 -24.86 -7.89 -16.91
CA CYS A 129 -24.60 -7.96 -18.35
C CYS A 129 -25.24 -6.81 -19.14
N GLN A 130 -26.39 -6.31 -18.68
CA GLN A 130 -27.07 -5.16 -19.30
C GLN A 130 -26.35 -3.84 -18.99
N GLU A 131 -25.81 -3.70 -17.77
CA GLU A 131 -25.04 -2.51 -17.38
C GLU A 131 -23.65 -2.45 -18.03
N LEU A 132 -23.06 -3.60 -18.33
CA LEU A 132 -21.74 -3.68 -18.97
C LEU A 132 -21.77 -3.49 -20.50
N ALA A 133 -22.90 -3.80 -21.14
CA ALA A 133 -23.08 -3.76 -22.60
C ALA A 133 -23.32 -2.34 -23.13
#